data_AF-A0A2R6PC04-F1
#
_entry.id   AF-A0A2R6PC04-F1
#
_cell.length_a   1.000
_cell.length_b   1.000
_cell.length_c   1.000
_cell.angle_alpha   90.00
_cell.angle_beta   90.00
_cell.angle_gamma   90.00
#
_symmetry.space_group_name_H-M   'P 1'
#
loop_
_entity.id
_entity.type
_entity.pdbx_description
1 polymer ?
#
loop_
_entity_poly.entity_id
_entity_poly.type
_entity_poly.pdbx_seq_one_letter_code
_entity_poly.pdbx_strand_id
1 'polypeptide(L)'
;MIDSGKRVVVFLDAGADTDRSVPYILPEFQMVWETPFSVTDASFPCSVDRISGPLATEDHMYMINHSFNKDLFGTGIIVSDPSDAATTNSGTSILANAAGCTQFAAGRAPNFVLLDFVDLGDGLDAVNTLNGL
;
A
#
# COMPACT_ATOMS: atom_id res chain seq x y z
N MET A 1 2.09 17.71 9.75
CA MET A 1 2.97 16.90 10.61
C MET A 1 4.07 17.75 11.23
N ILE A 2 5.04 18.22 10.44
CA ILE A 2 6.14 19.10 10.92
C ILE A 2 5.59 20.45 11.40
N ASP A 3 4.85 21.17 10.54
CA ASP A 3 4.29 22.49 10.89
C ASP A 3 3.23 22.43 12.00
N SER A 4 2.64 21.26 12.21
CA SER A 4 1.69 21.00 13.29
C SER A 4 2.34 20.52 14.60
N GLY A 5 3.68 20.51 14.70
CA GLY A 5 4.42 20.07 15.88
C GLY A 5 4.30 18.56 16.22
N LYS A 6 3.83 17.74 15.27
CA LYS A 6 3.65 16.29 15.45
C LYS A 6 4.90 15.53 15.01
N ARG A 7 5.19 14.42 15.68
CA ARG A 7 6.35 13.55 15.37
C ARG A 7 6.25 12.97 13.96
N VAL A 8 7.24 13.23 13.12
CA VAL A 8 7.41 12.52 11.84
C VAL A 8 7.99 11.13 12.10
N VAL A 9 7.46 10.14 11.39
CA VAL A 9 8.01 8.78 11.32
C VAL A 9 8.40 8.53 9.87
N VAL A 10 9.58 7.98 9.64
CA VAL A 10 10.13 7.71 8.31
C VAL A 10 10.39 6.22 8.19
N PHE A 11 9.95 5.63 7.09
CA PHE A 11 10.23 4.24 6.71
C PHE A 11 11.11 4.21 5.46
N LEU A 12 11.96 3.21 5.35
CA LEU A 12 12.78 2.95 4.16
C LEU A 12 12.65 1.49 3.75
N ASP A 13 12.30 1.27 2.49
CA ASP A 13 12.02 -0.04 1.88
C ASP A 13 13.26 -0.95 1.84
N ALA A 14 14.45 -0.37 1.69
CA ALA A 14 15.70 -1.10 1.64
C ALA A 14 16.86 -0.32 2.26
N GLY A 15 17.69 -1.02 3.03
CA GLY A 15 18.97 -0.47 3.50
C GLY A 15 18.87 0.50 4.68
N ALA A 16 17.78 0.47 5.46
CA ALA A 16 17.71 1.20 6.72
C ALA A 16 18.81 0.72 7.68
N ASP A 17 19.72 1.62 8.07
CA ASP A 17 20.84 1.35 8.97
C ASP A 17 20.54 1.91 10.38
N THR A 18 19.56 1.27 11.04
CA THR A 18 19.07 1.69 12.37
C THR A 18 20.11 1.55 13.46
N ASP A 19 21.10 0.67 13.30
CA ASP A 19 22.08 0.33 14.32
C ASP A 19 23.30 1.26 14.34
N ARG A 20 23.53 2.05 13.28
CA ARG A 20 24.76 2.85 13.16
C ARG A 20 24.52 4.31 12.83
N SER A 21 23.88 4.59 11.68
CA SER A 21 23.88 5.95 11.09
C SER A 21 22.53 6.68 11.17
N VAL A 22 21.41 5.95 11.11
CA VAL A 22 20.06 6.55 11.00
C VAL A 22 19.02 5.83 11.88
N PRO A 23 19.15 5.83 13.23
CA PRO A 23 18.23 5.14 14.14
C PRO A 23 16.77 5.64 14.09
N TYR A 24 16.51 6.73 13.38
CA TYR A 24 15.19 7.36 13.20
C TYR A 24 14.53 7.04 11.84
N ILE A 25 15.22 6.34 10.93
CA ILE A 25 14.65 5.80 9.69
C ILE A 25 14.39 4.31 9.93
N LEU A 26 13.13 3.95 10.06
CA LEU A 26 12.74 2.58 10.39
C LEU A 26 12.73 1.70 9.12
N PRO A 27 13.14 0.43 9.20
CA PRO A 27 13.00 -0.51 8.09
C PRO A 27 11.51 -0.76 7.82
N GLU A 28 11.05 -0.46 6.61
CA GLU A 28 9.63 -0.54 6.24
C GLU A 28 9.05 -1.92 6.56
N PHE A 29 9.66 -3.00 6.07
CA PHE A 29 9.08 -4.33 6.20
C PHE A 29 9.07 -4.92 7.62
N GLN A 30 9.76 -4.30 8.59
CA GLN A 30 9.60 -4.69 10.01
C GLN A 30 8.45 -3.95 10.70
N MET A 31 7.91 -2.90 10.06
CA MET A 31 6.90 -1.99 10.62
C MET A 31 5.60 -1.96 9.82
N VAL A 32 5.69 -2.20 8.51
CA VAL A 32 4.63 -2.16 7.50
C VAL A 32 4.71 -3.45 6.69
N TRP A 33 3.61 -4.17 6.53
CA TRP A 33 3.51 -5.17 5.46
C TRP A 33 2.72 -4.62 4.29
N GLU A 34 2.87 -5.24 3.13
CA GLU A 34 2.05 -4.88 1.96
C GLU A 34 1.65 -6.09 1.13
N THR A 35 0.63 -5.87 0.29
CA THR A 35 0.17 -6.84 -0.71
C THR A 35 1.19 -7.01 -1.84
N PRO A 36 1.07 -8.03 -2.70
CA PRO A 36 1.93 -8.15 -3.88
C PRO A 36 1.92 -6.87 -4.72
N PHE A 37 3.06 -6.55 -5.31
CA PHE A 37 3.24 -5.43 -6.25
C PHE A 37 3.18 -5.91 -7.71
N SER A 38 3.17 -4.98 -8.67
CA SER A 38 3.11 -5.29 -10.11
C SER A 38 1.90 -6.17 -10.50
N VAL A 39 0.76 -5.95 -9.82
CA VAL A 39 -0.43 -6.78 -9.99
C VAL A 39 -1.09 -6.60 -11.34
N THR A 40 -1.50 -7.72 -11.94
CA THR A 40 -2.20 -7.78 -13.24
C THR A 40 -3.64 -8.30 -13.12
N ASP A 41 -4.10 -8.55 -11.89
CA ASP A 41 -5.49 -8.86 -11.56
C ASP A 41 -6.17 -7.61 -10.99
N ALA A 42 -7.15 -7.07 -11.73
CA ALA A 42 -7.86 -5.83 -11.39
C ALA A 42 -8.81 -5.99 -10.19
N SER A 43 -9.00 -7.21 -9.68
CA SER A 43 -9.71 -7.44 -8.42
C SER A 43 -8.83 -7.24 -7.18
N PHE A 44 -7.51 -7.10 -7.37
CA PHE A 44 -6.52 -6.92 -6.30
C PHE A 44 -6.72 -7.91 -5.14
N PRO A 45 -6.59 -9.23 -5.39
CA PRO A 45 -6.76 -10.23 -4.34
C PRO A 45 -5.75 -9.99 -3.23
N CYS A 46 -6.23 -9.90 -1.99
CA CYS A 46 -5.37 -9.57 -0.86
C CYS A 46 -4.62 -10.79 -0.33
N SER A 47 -3.31 -10.63 -0.14
CA SER A 47 -2.44 -11.52 0.63
C SER A 47 -1.32 -10.70 1.28
N VAL A 48 -0.79 -11.19 2.38
CA VAL A 48 0.43 -10.64 2.98
C VAL A 48 1.63 -11.09 2.15
N ASP A 49 2.45 -10.16 1.67
CA ASP A 49 3.60 -10.49 0.81
C ASP A 49 4.92 -9.96 1.40
N ARG A 50 5.25 -8.68 1.21
CA ARG A 50 6.51 -8.10 1.71
C ARG A 50 6.37 -7.74 3.20
N ILE A 51 6.85 -8.64 4.06
CA ILE A 51 6.83 -8.53 5.53
C ILE A 51 8.12 -9.10 6.12
N SER A 52 8.58 -8.55 7.24
CA SER A 52 9.74 -9.03 8.00
C SER A 52 9.46 -8.97 9.49
N GLY A 53 10.15 -9.81 10.27
CA GLY A 53 9.94 -9.88 11.71
C GLY A 53 10.42 -8.63 12.49
N PRO A 54 10.14 -8.55 13.80
CA PRO A 54 9.60 -9.62 14.64
C PRO A 54 8.09 -9.53 14.92
N LEU A 55 7.41 -8.49 14.41
CA LEU A 55 6.00 -8.25 14.70
C LEU A 55 5.11 -9.33 14.07
N ALA A 56 3.95 -9.63 14.70
CA ALA A 56 2.92 -10.41 14.03
C ALA A 56 2.33 -9.60 12.86
N THR A 57 1.74 -10.24 11.85
CA THR A 57 1.08 -9.53 10.72
C THR A 57 0.08 -8.48 11.22
N GLU A 58 -0.69 -8.81 12.26
CA GLU A 58 -1.66 -7.89 12.84
C GLU A 58 -1.06 -6.80 13.73
N ASP A 59 0.24 -6.83 14.03
CA ASP A 59 0.92 -5.76 14.79
C ASP A 59 1.62 -4.75 13.90
N HIS A 60 1.77 -5.07 12.61
CA HIS A 60 2.28 -4.14 11.62
C HIS A 60 1.21 -3.12 11.22
N MET A 61 1.67 -1.94 10.81
CA MET A 61 0.90 -1.13 9.87
C MET A 61 0.82 -1.85 8.52
N TYR A 62 -0.04 -1.40 7.60
CA TYR A 62 -0.02 -2.00 6.27
C TYR A 62 -0.36 -1.06 5.15
N MET A 63 0.17 -1.40 3.97
CA MET A 63 -0.05 -0.74 2.70
C MET A 63 -0.75 -1.70 1.73
N ILE A 64 -1.69 -1.19 0.96
CA ILE A 64 -2.20 -1.91 -0.20
C ILE A 64 -1.54 -1.39 -1.47
N ASN A 65 -0.97 -2.30 -2.27
CA ASN A 65 -0.45 -2.02 -3.60
C ASN A 65 -1.61 -2.01 -4.60
N HIS A 66 -2.29 -0.89 -4.70
CA HIS A 66 -3.44 -0.69 -5.59
C HIS A 66 -3.00 -0.04 -6.92
N SER A 67 -1.89 -0.53 -7.48
CA SER A 67 -1.37 -0.12 -8.80
C SER A 67 -1.60 -1.24 -9.81
N PHE A 68 -2.50 -1.02 -10.77
CA PHE A 68 -2.81 -2.00 -11.81
C PHE A 68 -1.80 -1.93 -12.97
N ASN A 69 -1.38 -3.11 -13.41
CA ASN A 69 -0.43 -3.29 -14.49
C ASN A 69 -0.98 -4.28 -15.53
N LYS A 70 -0.39 -4.24 -16.72
CA LYS A 70 -0.65 -5.21 -17.81
C LYS A 70 0.60 -6.04 -18.06
N ASP A 71 0.42 -7.36 -18.21
CA ASP A 71 1.43 -8.23 -18.79
C ASP A 71 1.30 -8.15 -20.32
N LEU A 72 2.33 -7.60 -20.97
CA LEU A 72 2.36 -7.42 -22.41
C LEU A 72 2.31 -8.79 -23.11
N PHE A 73 1.12 -9.14 -23.62
CA PHE A 73 0.88 -10.36 -24.37
C PHE A 73 1.20 -11.66 -23.61
N GLY A 74 1.23 -11.64 -22.27
CA GLY A 74 1.58 -12.81 -21.45
C GLY A 74 3.07 -13.17 -21.51
N THR A 75 3.93 -12.19 -21.78
CA THR A 75 5.38 -12.38 -21.91
C THR A 75 6.11 -12.31 -20.57
N GLY A 76 5.44 -11.88 -19.51
CA GLY A 76 6.04 -11.53 -18.23
C GLY A 76 6.62 -10.12 -18.20
N ILE A 77 6.51 -9.34 -19.29
CA ILE A 77 6.88 -7.93 -19.29
C ILE A 77 5.69 -7.13 -18.74
N ILE A 78 5.83 -6.70 -17.50
CA ILE A 78 4.80 -5.96 -16.77
C ILE A 78 5.01 -4.45 -16.99
N VAL A 79 3.95 -3.75 -17.36
CA VAL A 79 3.94 -2.28 -17.52
C VAL A 79 2.71 -1.67 -16.84
N SER A 80 2.85 -0.45 -16.31
CA SER A 80 1.73 0.31 -15.76
C SER A 80 0.64 0.55 -16.81
N ASP A 81 -0.62 0.64 -16.36
CA ASP A 81 -1.77 0.80 -17.23
C ASP A 81 -2.51 2.14 -17.00
N PRO A 82 -2.02 3.26 -17.58
CA PRO A 82 -2.67 4.56 -17.42
C PRO A 82 -4.07 4.61 -18.05
N SER A 83 -4.38 3.73 -19.00
CA SER A 83 -5.64 3.78 -19.74
C SER A 83 -6.85 3.34 -18.89
N ASP A 84 -6.64 2.38 -18.00
CA ASP A 84 -7.67 1.89 -17.09
C ASP A 84 -7.54 2.46 -15.67
N ALA A 85 -6.56 3.35 -15.43
CA ALA A 85 -6.27 3.93 -14.11
C ALA A 85 -7.48 4.61 -13.46
N ALA A 86 -8.32 5.34 -14.21
CA ALA A 86 -9.53 5.95 -13.65
C ALA A 86 -10.55 4.91 -13.14
N THR A 87 -10.57 3.71 -13.75
CA THR A 87 -11.44 2.60 -13.32
C THR A 87 -10.85 1.89 -12.11
N THR A 88 -9.56 1.56 -12.16
CA THR A 88 -8.89 0.82 -11.08
C THR A 88 -8.71 1.69 -9.85
N ASN A 89 -8.44 2.99 -9.99
CA ASN A 89 -8.33 3.93 -8.87
C ASN A 89 -9.70 4.49 -8.43
N SER A 90 -10.81 3.89 -8.85
CA SER A 90 -12.14 4.29 -8.39
C SER A 90 -12.33 3.98 -6.90
N GLY A 91 -13.18 4.75 -6.23
CA GLY A 91 -13.46 4.54 -4.80
C GLY A 91 -13.96 3.13 -4.51
N THR A 92 -14.82 2.59 -5.37
CA THR A 92 -15.33 1.21 -5.26
C THR A 92 -14.21 0.18 -5.31
N SER A 93 -13.24 0.33 -6.20
CA SER A 93 -12.14 -0.63 -6.35
C SER A 93 -11.19 -0.58 -5.15
N ILE A 94 -10.80 0.62 -4.71
CA ILE A 94 -9.91 0.81 -3.55
C ILE A 94 -10.57 0.29 -2.26
N LEU A 95 -11.84 0.62 -2.03
CA LEU A 95 -12.59 0.15 -0.86
C LEU A 95 -12.76 -1.37 -0.87
N ALA A 96 -12.98 -1.99 -2.04
CA ALA A 96 -13.06 -3.44 -2.17
C ALA A 96 -11.73 -4.12 -1.84
N ASN A 97 -10.60 -3.60 -2.34
CA ASN A 97 -9.28 -4.11 -2.02
C ASN A 97 -8.99 -3.99 -0.51
N ALA A 98 -9.23 -2.80 0.07
CA ALA A 98 -9.06 -2.58 1.51
C ALA A 98 -9.91 -3.54 2.36
N ALA A 99 -11.18 -3.74 1.98
CA ALA A 99 -12.09 -4.68 2.67
C ALA A 99 -11.58 -6.13 2.60
N GLY A 100 -11.03 -6.55 1.46
CA GLY A 100 -10.44 -7.88 1.26
C GLY A 100 -9.25 -8.18 2.17
N CYS A 101 -8.55 -7.13 2.62
CA CYS A 101 -7.38 -7.26 3.50
C CYS A 101 -7.69 -7.27 5.01
N THR A 102 -8.91 -6.92 5.42
CA THR A 102 -9.25 -6.73 6.84
C THR A 102 -8.95 -7.96 7.72
N GLN A 103 -9.07 -9.16 7.17
CA GLN A 103 -8.77 -10.42 7.87
C GLN A 103 -7.29 -10.57 8.28
N PHE A 104 -6.37 -9.88 7.61
CA PHE A 104 -4.93 -9.90 7.93
C PHE A 104 -4.51 -8.75 8.86
N ALA A 105 -5.38 -7.76 9.05
CA ALA A 105 -5.08 -6.52 9.77
C ALA A 105 -5.95 -6.33 11.02
N ALA A 106 -6.43 -7.42 11.62
CA ALA A 106 -7.33 -7.42 12.77
C ALA A 106 -8.54 -6.46 12.58
N GLY A 107 -9.13 -6.47 11.38
CA GLY A 107 -10.31 -5.68 11.04
C GLY A 107 -10.05 -4.20 10.77
N ARG A 108 -8.80 -3.73 10.73
CA ARG A 108 -8.47 -2.32 10.45
C ARG A 108 -8.39 -2.03 8.96
N ALA A 109 -8.52 -0.75 8.62
CA ALA A 109 -8.27 -0.18 7.30
C ALA A 109 -6.76 0.03 7.05
N PRO A 110 -6.29 0.14 5.79
CA PRO A 110 -4.88 0.33 5.49
C PRO A 110 -4.37 1.67 6.00
N ASN A 111 -3.10 1.69 6.40
CA ASN A 111 -2.40 2.92 6.74
C ASN A 111 -1.99 3.70 5.48
N PHE A 112 -1.72 2.98 4.39
CA PHE A 112 -1.27 3.54 3.12
C PHE A 112 -2.00 2.87 1.95
N VAL A 113 -2.35 3.67 0.94
CA VAL A 113 -2.85 3.19 -0.35
C VAL A 113 -1.86 3.65 -1.40
N LEU A 114 -1.19 2.71 -2.06
CA LEU A 114 -0.25 3.00 -3.13
C LEU A 114 -1.00 2.93 -4.46
N LEU A 115 -0.92 4.00 -5.24
CA LEU A 115 -1.54 4.12 -6.56
C LEU A 115 -0.49 4.59 -7.58
N ASP A 116 -0.59 4.08 -8.81
CA ASP A 116 -0.05 4.78 -9.97
C ASP A 116 -1.10 5.79 -10.47
N PHE A 117 -0.66 6.90 -11.04
CA PHE A 117 -1.52 7.95 -11.60
C PHE A 117 -2.57 8.45 -10.59
N VAL A 118 -2.09 8.91 -9.42
CA VAL A 118 -2.91 9.35 -8.27
C VAL A 118 -3.96 10.43 -8.61
N ASP A 119 -3.78 11.12 -9.73
CA ASP A 119 -4.66 12.15 -10.27
C ASP A 119 -5.81 11.59 -11.14
N LEU A 120 -5.80 10.30 -11.44
CA LEU A 120 -6.85 9.60 -12.18
C LEU A 120 -7.67 8.72 -11.22
N GLY A 121 -8.98 8.91 -11.19
CA GLY A 121 -9.91 8.19 -10.30
C GLY A 121 -10.26 8.98 -9.03
N ASP A 122 -10.65 8.27 -7.98
CA ASP A 122 -11.23 8.85 -6.76
C ASP A 122 -10.37 8.54 -5.52
N GLY A 123 -9.05 8.44 -5.68
CA GLY A 123 -8.14 7.96 -4.64
C GLY A 123 -8.23 8.73 -3.32
N LEU A 124 -8.34 10.06 -3.39
CA LEU A 124 -8.49 10.89 -2.19
C LEU A 124 -9.82 10.65 -1.47
N ASP A 125 -10.93 10.54 -2.21
CA ASP A 125 -12.26 10.30 -1.63
C ASP A 125 -12.34 8.90 -0.99
N ALA A 126 -11.70 7.91 -1.61
CA ALA A 126 -11.56 6.57 -1.06
C ALA A 126 -10.81 6.58 0.28
N VAL A 127 -9.67 7.28 0.34
CA VAL A 127 -8.87 7.41 1.56
C VAL A 127 -9.60 8.22 2.63
N ASN A 128 -10.35 9.27 2.26
CA ASN A 128 -11.22 9.99 3.21
C ASN A 128 -12.27 9.07 3.82
N THR A 129 -12.92 8.25 2.99
CA THR A 129 -13.90 7.25 3.45
C THR A 129 -13.27 6.24 4.42
N LEU A 130 -12.07 5.73 4.12
CA LEU A 130 -11.32 4.82 5.00
C LEU A 130 -10.94 5.47 6.34
N ASN A 131 -10.76 6.80 6.36
CA ASN A 131 -10.52 7.58 7.57
C ASN A 131 -11.81 8.03 8.30
N GLY A 132 -12.98 7.72 7.75
CA GLY A 132 -14.27 8.11 8.32
C GLY A 132 -14.59 9.61 8.19
N LEU A 133 -14.08 10.27 7.15
CA LEU A 133 -14.33 11.68 6.83
C LEU A 133 -15.47 11.86 5.82
#